data_AF-A0A946W4R7-F1
#
_entry.id   AF-A0A946W4R7-F1
#
_cell.length_a   1.000
_cell.length_b   1.000
_cell.length_c   1.000
_cell.angle_alpha   90.00
_cell.angle_beta   90.00
_cell.angle_gamma   90.00
#
_symmetry.space_group_name_H-M   'P 1'
#
loop_
_entity.id
_entity.type
_entity.pdbx_description
1 polymer ?
#
loop_
_entity_poly.entity_id
_entity_poly.type
_entity_poly.pdbx_seq_one_letter_code
_entity_poly.pdbx_strand_id
1 'polypeptide(L)'
;MSKIGKIITILLWVLLIISAVLIVSLIVNISENDADAVMGSWINSNLIWAYILVAVGAGVAVIAGLLHMATDIKAAKGGLVALIFLAAVAVVSYLLASDAIPQFIGVEKFVNEGTLTAQVSKLVDTGLIATYILLAFAIISTVFSSVVFRLFK
;
A
#
# COMPACT_ATOMS: atom_id res chain seq x y z
N MET A 1 13.79 -27.86 2.31
CA MET A 1 13.40 -26.74 1.42
C MET A 1 13.72 -27.08 -0.02
N SER A 2 12.77 -26.89 -0.94
CA SER A 2 13.02 -26.96 -2.38
C SER A 2 13.97 -25.82 -2.81
N LYS A 3 14.60 -25.95 -3.99
CA LYS A 3 15.50 -24.90 -4.53
C LYS A 3 14.78 -23.54 -4.65
N ILE A 4 13.53 -23.56 -5.09
CA ILE A 4 12.64 -22.38 -5.13
C ILE A 4 12.37 -21.80 -3.74
N GLY A 5 12.07 -22.63 -2.75
CA GLY A 5 11.84 -22.15 -1.37
C GLY A 5 13.07 -21.47 -0.77
N LYS A 6 14.28 -21.94 -1.11
CA LYS A 6 15.53 -21.27 -0.70
C LYS A 6 15.68 -19.90 -1.36
N ILE A 7 15.42 -19.78 -2.66
CA ILE A 7 15.52 -18.52 -3.41
C ILE A 7 14.56 -17.48 -2.86
N ILE A 8 13.29 -17.86 -2.63
CA ILE A 8 12.28 -16.96 -2.06
C ILE A 8 12.70 -16.50 -0.67
N THR A 9 13.18 -17.42 0.18
CA THR A 9 13.65 -17.07 1.52
C THR A 9 14.81 -16.07 1.47
N ILE A 10 15.79 -16.28 0.58
CA ILE A 10 16.92 -15.36 0.40
C ILE A 10 16.41 -13.98 -0.05
N LEU A 11 15.51 -13.93 -1.03
CA LEU A 11 14.91 -12.69 -1.51
C LEU A 11 14.22 -11.92 -0.37
N LEU A 12 13.41 -12.61 0.45
CA LEU A 12 12.72 -12.00 1.59
C LEU A 12 13.71 -11.43 2.62
N TRP A 13 14.79 -12.15 2.92
CA TRP A 13 15.83 -11.65 3.81
C TRP A 13 16.53 -10.41 3.24
N VAL A 14 16.81 -10.38 1.94
CA VAL A 14 17.39 -9.20 1.28
C VAL A 14 16.45 -8.01 1.40
N LEU A 15 15.17 -8.18 1.10
CA LEU A 15 14.17 -7.10 1.22
C LEU A 15 14.06 -6.58 2.66
N LEU A 16 14.06 -7.47 3.65
CA LEU A 16 14.05 -7.10 5.06
C LEU A 16 15.30 -6.34 5.47
N ILE A 17 16.48 -6.81 5.07
CA ILE A 17 17.75 -6.15 5.41
C ILE A 17 17.80 -4.74 4.81
N ILE A 18 17.42 -4.58 3.54
CA ILE A 18 17.37 -3.25 2.90
C ILE A 18 16.41 -2.33 3.67
N SER A 19 15.22 -2.83 3.99
CA SER A 19 14.22 -2.05 4.73
C SER A 19 14.72 -1.66 6.12
N ALA A 20 15.36 -2.58 6.84
CA ALA A 20 15.93 -2.33 8.16
C ALA A 20 17.03 -1.26 8.10
N VAL A 21 17.93 -1.35 7.11
CA VAL A 21 18.99 -0.35 6.91
C VAL A 21 18.38 1.02 6.63
N LEU A 22 17.39 1.13 5.75
CA LEU A 22 16.77 2.41 5.40
C LEU A 22 16.05 3.05 6.60
N ILE A 23 15.32 2.26 7.39
CA ILE A 23 14.62 2.73 8.58
C ILE A 23 15.62 3.17 9.66
N VAL A 24 16.66 2.36 9.94
CA VAL A 24 17.69 2.71 10.91
C VAL A 24 18.44 3.97 10.48
N SER A 25 18.81 4.07 9.19
CA SER A 25 19.45 5.28 8.65
C SER A 25 18.56 6.51 8.79
N LEU A 26 17.25 6.40 8.58
CA LEU A 26 16.33 7.51 8.83
C LEU A 26 16.33 7.90 10.31
N ILE A 27 16.10 6.95 11.21
CA ILE A 27 15.98 7.21 12.66
C ILE A 27 17.25 7.85 13.23
N VAL A 28 18.43 7.35 12.84
CA VAL A 28 19.72 7.87 13.32
C VAL A 28 20.00 9.29 12.81
N ASN A 29 19.40 9.67 11.67
CA ASN A 29 19.58 10.99 11.06
C ASN A 29 18.35 11.91 11.24
N ILE A 30 17.47 11.61 12.21
CA ILE A 30 16.41 12.55 12.60
C ILE A 30 17.08 13.76 13.27
N SER A 31 16.73 14.94 12.80
CA SER A 31 17.21 16.20 13.36
C SER A 31 16.02 17.07 13.78
N GLU A 32 16.22 17.94 14.77
CA GLU A 32 15.22 18.96 15.16
C GLU A 32 15.07 20.07 14.09
N ASN A 33 15.98 20.13 13.12
CA ASN A 33 15.92 21.06 12.01
C ASN A 33 15.16 20.43 10.84
N ASP A 34 13.92 20.87 10.62
CA ASP A 34 13.07 20.39 9.52
C ASP A 34 13.70 20.63 8.12
N ALA A 35 14.69 21.52 8.00
CA ALA A 35 15.41 21.81 6.76
C ALA A 35 16.73 21.04 6.59
N ASP A 36 17.01 20.03 7.43
CA ASP A 36 18.22 19.22 7.30
C ASP A 36 18.20 18.37 6.02
N ALA A 37 19.18 18.59 5.15
CA ALA A 37 19.31 17.91 3.86
C ALA A 37 19.56 16.39 4.00
N VAL A 38 20.24 15.97 5.07
CA VAL A 38 20.52 14.55 5.35
C VAL A 38 19.22 13.85 5.75
N MET A 39 18.46 14.45 6.67
CA MET A 39 17.14 13.93 7.07
C MET A 39 16.19 13.85 5.87
N GLY A 40 16.10 14.92 5.06
CA GLY A 40 15.28 14.96 3.86
C GLY A 40 15.64 13.88 2.82
N SER A 41 16.95 13.61 2.63
CA SER A 41 17.42 12.55 1.74
C SER A 41 17.00 11.15 2.21
N TRP A 42 17.07 10.87 3.52
CA TRP A 42 16.63 9.59 4.07
C TRP A 42 15.12 9.40 4.02
N ILE A 43 14.34 10.47 4.24
CA ILE A 43 12.88 10.45 4.06
C ILE A 43 12.54 10.07 2.61
N ASN A 44 13.16 10.76 1.65
CA ASN A 44 12.92 10.52 0.23
C ASN A 44 13.31 9.08 -0.17
N SER A 45 14.46 8.58 0.30
CA SER A 45 14.93 7.23 0.03
C SER A 45 13.97 6.16 0.58
N ASN A 46 13.48 6.34 1.81
CA ASN A 46 12.48 5.44 2.40
C ASN A 46 11.16 5.47 1.64
N LEU A 47 10.72 6.66 1.20
CA LEU A 47 9.48 6.81 0.44
C LEU A 47 9.57 6.15 -0.94
N ILE A 48 10.69 6.32 -1.65
CA ILE A 48 10.94 5.63 -2.92
C ILE A 48 10.95 4.12 -2.72
N TRP A 49 11.63 3.62 -1.68
CA TRP A 49 11.67 2.20 -1.38
C TRP A 49 10.28 1.62 -1.10
N ALA A 50 9.45 2.34 -0.35
CA ALA A 50 8.06 1.96 -0.11
C ALA A 50 7.27 1.88 -1.42
N TYR A 51 7.43 2.86 -2.32
CA TYR A 51 6.77 2.81 -3.65
C TYR A 51 7.21 1.60 -4.48
N ILE A 52 8.49 1.23 -4.44
CA ILE A 52 8.99 0.03 -5.11
C ILE A 52 8.35 -1.23 -4.52
N LEU A 53 8.34 -1.37 -3.19
CA LEU A 53 7.75 -2.53 -2.52
C LEU A 53 6.26 -2.67 -2.84
N VAL A 54 5.51 -1.56 -2.80
CA VAL A 54 4.08 -1.54 -3.13
C VAL A 54 3.87 -1.91 -4.60
N ALA A 55 4.62 -1.32 -5.53
CA ALA A 55 4.48 -1.60 -6.95
C ALA A 55 4.79 -3.07 -7.29
N VAL A 56 5.88 -3.61 -6.74
CA VAL A 56 6.26 -5.03 -6.94
C VAL A 56 5.24 -5.95 -6.29
N GLY A 57 4.82 -5.67 -5.05
CA GLY A 57 3.83 -6.48 -4.34
C GLY A 57 2.49 -6.52 -5.05
N ALA A 58 1.97 -5.35 -5.47
CA ALA A 58 0.76 -5.24 -6.25
C ALA A 58 0.89 -5.96 -7.61
N GLY A 59 2.02 -5.79 -8.30
CA GLY A 59 2.28 -6.46 -9.58
C GLY A 59 2.27 -7.99 -9.45
N VAL A 60 2.96 -8.54 -8.44
CA VAL A 60 2.95 -10.00 -8.16
C VAL A 60 1.55 -10.49 -7.83
N ALA A 61 0.79 -9.75 -7.00
CA ALA A 61 -0.57 -10.12 -6.65
C ALA A 61 -1.51 -10.15 -7.87
N VAL A 62 -1.42 -9.15 -8.74
CA VAL A 62 -2.21 -9.10 -9.99
C VAL A 62 -1.82 -10.25 -10.92
N ILE A 63 -0.53 -10.48 -11.16
CA ILE A 63 -0.06 -11.56 -12.04
C ILE A 63 -0.50 -12.92 -11.49
N ALA A 64 -0.31 -13.17 -10.19
CA ALA A 64 -0.73 -14.42 -9.56
C ALA A 64 -2.25 -14.62 -9.66
N GLY A 65 -3.03 -13.56 -9.45
CA GLY A 65 -4.48 -13.58 -9.61
C GLY A 65 -4.91 -13.90 -11.05
N LEU A 66 -4.28 -13.30 -12.05
CA LEU A 66 -4.57 -13.55 -13.47
C LEU A 66 -4.20 -14.98 -13.89
N LEU A 67 -3.04 -15.49 -13.46
CA LEU A 67 -2.62 -16.87 -13.74
C LEU A 67 -3.56 -17.89 -13.10
N HIS A 68 -4.01 -17.63 -11.87
CA HIS A 68 -4.96 -18.50 -11.18
C HIS A 68 -6.35 -18.47 -11.83
N MET A 69 -6.80 -17.29 -12.27
CA MET A 69 -8.05 -17.12 -13.01
C MET A 69 -8.03 -17.85 -14.37
N ALA A 70 -6.92 -17.80 -15.10
CA ALA A 70 -6.81 -18.43 -16.42
C ALA A 70 -6.81 -19.97 -16.36
N THR A 71 -6.41 -20.54 -15.24
CA THR A 71 -6.28 -22.00 -15.06
C THR A 71 -7.52 -22.65 -14.45
N ASP A 72 -8.39 -21.88 -13.79
CA ASP A 72 -9.61 -22.39 -13.14
C ASP A 72 -10.81 -21.44 -13.37
N ILE A 73 -11.82 -21.92 -14.12
CA ILE A 73 -13.03 -21.15 -14.45
C ILE A 73 -13.91 -20.85 -13.21
N LYS A 74 -13.80 -21.65 -12.14
CA LYS A 74 -14.47 -21.37 -10.86
C LYS A 74 -13.70 -20.28 -10.10
N ALA A 75 -12.37 -20.31 -10.15
CA ALA A 75 -11.54 -19.23 -9.62
C ALA A 75 -11.80 -17.91 -10.37
N ALA A 76 -12.07 -17.97 -11.68
CA ALA A 76 -12.43 -16.79 -12.48
C ALA A 76 -13.69 -16.08 -11.99
N LYS A 77 -14.71 -16.82 -11.57
CA LYS A 77 -15.93 -16.22 -10.98
C LYS A 77 -15.64 -15.51 -9.66
N GLY A 78 -14.83 -16.14 -8.79
CA GLY A 78 -14.39 -15.52 -7.53
C GLY A 78 -13.53 -14.27 -7.76
N GLY A 79 -12.61 -14.33 -8.73
CA GLY A 79 -11.77 -13.20 -9.13
C GLY A 79 -12.59 -12.03 -9.69
N LEU A 80 -13.61 -12.31 -10.50
CA LEU A 80 -14.52 -11.29 -11.02
C LEU A 80 -15.31 -10.61 -9.89
N VAL A 81 -15.82 -11.37 -8.91
CA VAL A 81 -16.50 -10.81 -7.74
C VAL A 81 -15.56 -9.92 -6.93
N ALA A 82 -14.30 -10.34 -6.73
CA ALA A 82 -13.30 -9.53 -6.05
C ALA A 82 -12.98 -8.23 -6.82
N LEU A 83 -12.89 -8.29 -8.15
CA LEU A 83 -12.69 -7.12 -9.01
C LEU A 83 -13.84 -6.13 -8.92
N ILE A 84 -15.09 -6.63 -8.99
CA ILE A 84 -16.30 -5.80 -8.84
C ILE A 84 -16.32 -5.16 -7.46
N PHE A 85 -15.99 -5.91 -6.41
CA PHE A 85 -15.90 -5.38 -5.06
C PHE A 85 -14.85 -4.27 -4.94
N LEU A 86 -13.64 -4.47 -5.46
CA LEU A 86 -12.60 -3.43 -5.47
C LEU A 86 -13.03 -2.19 -6.26
N ALA A 87 -13.68 -2.37 -7.41
CA ALA A 87 -14.21 -1.26 -8.20
C ALA A 87 -15.29 -0.48 -7.41
N ALA A 88 -16.19 -1.19 -6.72
CA ALA A 88 -17.20 -0.56 -5.88
C ALA A 88 -16.57 0.23 -4.73
N VAL A 89 -15.55 -0.33 -4.05
CA VAL A 89 -14.81 0.37 -3.00
C VAL A 89 -14.13 1.62 -3.57
N ALA A 90 -13.48 1.53 -4.73
CA ALA A 90 -12.83 2.67 -5.36
C ALA A 90 -13.83 3.79 -5.70
N VAL A 91 -15.01 3.44 -6.25
CA VAL A 91 -16.07 4.41 -6.56
C VAL A 91 -16.60 5.06 -5.28
N VAL A 92 -16.95 4.27 -4.26
CA VAL A 92 -17.45 4.80 -2.98
C VAL A 92 -16.40 5.71 -2.33
N SER A 93 -15.14 5.30 -2.34
CA SER A 93 -14.05 6.09 -1.78
C SER A 93 -13.87 7.41 -2.53
N TYR A 94 -13.96 7.39 -3.86
CA TYR A 94 -13.84 8.60 -4.68
C TYR A 94 -15.01 9.57 -4.49
N LEU A 95 -16.22 9.04 -4.24
CA LEU A 95 -17.40 9.84 -3.94
C LEU A 95 -17.32 10.50 -2.55
N LEU A 96 -16.69 9.84 -1.58
CA LEU A 96 -16.49 10.36 -0.23
C LEU A 96 -15.26 11.28 -0.13
N ALA A 97 -14.31 11.14 -1.05
CA ALA A 97 -13.06 11.91 -1.02
C ALA A 97 -13.29 13.42 -1.26
N SER A 98 -12.61 14.22 -0.45
CA SER A 98 -12.58 15.67 -0.58
C SER A 98 -11.48 16.12 -1.54
N ASP A 99 -11.76 17.17 -2.31
CA ASP A 99 -10.77 17.89 -3.12
C ASP A 99 -10.08 19.04 -2.36
N ALA A 100 -10.39 19.21 -1.06
CA ALA A 100 -9.79 20.22 -0.21
C ALA A 100 -8.26 20.04 -0.15
N ILE A 101 -7.53 21.14 -0.31
CA ILE A 101 -6.07 21.13 -0.21
C ILE A 101 -5.67 21.08 1.27
N PRO A 102 -4.91 20.06 1.73
CA PRO A 102 -4.51 19.94 3.12
C PRO A 102 -3.65 21.14 3.54
N GLN A 103 -3.91 21.67 4.73
CA GLN A 103 -3.19 22.81 5.27
C GLN A 103 -2.06 22.31 6.18
N PHE A 104 -0.82 22.45 5.72
CA PHE A 104 0.38 22.15 6.51
C PHE A 104 1.49 23.15 6.17
N ILE A 105 2.48 23.27 7.05
CA ILE A 105 3.58 24.23 6.87
C ILE A 105 4.33 23.92 5.57
N GLY A 106 4.39 24.88 4.65
CA GLY A 106 5.07 24.74 3.37
C GLY A 106 4.20 24.19 2.22
N VAL A 107 2.88 24.06 2.43
CA VAL A 107 1.92 23.64 1.39
C VAL A 107 1.99 24.55 0.15
N GLU A 108 2.25 25.84 0.35
CA GLU A 108 2.26 26.86 -0.71
C GLU A 108 3.30 26.53 -1.79
N LYS A 109 4.43 25.92 -1.41
CA LYS A 109 5.45 25.48 -2.36
C LYS A 109 4.90 24.44 -3.33
N PHE A 110 4.18 23.45 -2.83
CA PHE A 110 3.62 22.37 -3.66
C PHE A 110 2.46 22.84 -4.54
N VAL A 111 1.67 23.80 -4.04
CA VAL A 111 0.60 24.43 -4.83
C VAL A 111 1.21 25.29 -5.96
N ASN A 112 2.23 26.09 -5.65
CA ASN A 112 2.91 26.95 -6.62
C ASN A 112 3.69 26.17 -7.68
N GLU A 113 4.29 25.04 -7.30
CA GLU A 113 4.97 24.11 -8.24
C GLU A 113 3.99 23.24 -9.05
N GLY A 114 2.67 23.34 -8.78
CA GLY A 114 1.64 22.55 -9.45
C GLY A 114 1.66 21.06 -9.12
N THR A 115 2.45 20.65 -8.13
CA THR A 115 2.57 19.26 -7.68
C THR A 115 1.42 18.85 -6.76
N LEU A 116 0.81 19.82 -6.06
CA LEU A 116 -0.40 19.64 -5.25
C LEU A 116 -1.57 20.40 -5.87
N THR A 117 -2.46 19.66 -6.52
CA THR A 117 -3.72 20.18 -7.10
C THR A 117 -4.93 19.59 -6.38
N ALA A 118 -6.11 20.20 -6.56
CA ALA A 118 -7.37 19.65 -6.05
C ALA A 118 -7.61 18.20 -6.51
N GLN A 119 -7.21 17.87 -7.75
CA GLN A 119 -7.30 16.50 -8.28
C GLN A 119 -6.34 15.54 -7.58
N VAL A 120 -5.08 15.95 -7.35
CA VAL A 120 -4.11 15.14 -6.62
C VAL A 120 -4.58 14.93 -5.18
N SER A 121 -5.06 15.98 -4.52
CA SER A 121 -5.62 15.88 -3.16
C SER A 121 -6.77 14.87 -3.10
N LYS A 122 -7.73 14.98 -4.02
CA LYS A 122 -8.87 14.05 -4.09
C LYS A 122 -8.45 12.60 -4.34
N LEU A 123 -7.46 12.36 -5.19
CA LEU A 123 -6.95 11.01 -5.45
C LEU A 123 -6.24 10.41 -4.23
N VAL A 124 -5.44 11.22 -3.52
CA VAL A 124 -4.78 10.79 -2.28
C VAL A 124 -5.82 10.46 -1.22
N ASP A 125 -6.82 11.32 -1.02
CA ASP A 125 -7.89 11.10 -0.05
C ASP A 125 -8.75 9.88 -0.41
N THR A 126 -9.03 9.68 -1.71
CA THR A 126 -9.67 8.45 -2.22
C THR A 126 -8.88 7.19 -1.83
N GLY A 127 -7.57 7.20 -2.03
CA GLY A 127 -6.70 6.06 -1.69
C GLY A 127 -6.69 5.80 -0.17
N LEU A 128 -6.72 6.86 0.63
CA LEU A 128 -6.76 6.77 2.09
C LEU A 128 -8.07 6.16 2.58
N ILE A 129 -9.21 6.67 2.10
CA ILE A 129 -10.55 6.14 2.43
C ILE A 129 -10.68 4.68 1.98
N ALA A 130 -10.25 4.36 0.76
CA ALA A 130 -10.27 2.99 0.25
C ALA A 130 -9.48 2.04 1.14
N THR A 131 -8.30 2.46 1.57
CA THR A 131 -7.45 1.69 2.48
C THR A 131 -8.15 1.43 3.82
N TYR A 132 -8.80 2.44 4.40
CA TYR A 132 -9.53 2.27 5.66
C TYR A 132 -10.74 1.35 5.53
N ILE A 133 -11.49 1.43 4.43
CA ILE A 133 -12.60 0.50 4.14
C ILE A 133 -12.07 -0.94 4.05
N LEU A 134 -11.03 -1.16 3.26
CA LEU A 134 -10.44 -2.49 3.07
C LEU A 134 -9.83 -3.03 4.36
N LEU A 135 -9.19 -2.17 5.16
CA LEU A 135 -8.64 -2.54 6.47
C LEU A 135 -9.75 -2.98 7.44
N ALA A 136 -10.87 -2.25 7.48
CA ALA A 136 -12.03 -2.64 8.30
C ALA A 136 -12.56 -4.02 7.88
N PHE A 137 -12.74 -4.26 6.57
CA PHE A 137 -13.14 -5.56 6.06
C PHE A 137 -12.11 -6.66 6.36
N ALA A 138 -10.81 -6.35 6.28
CA ALA A 138 -9.75 -7.30 6.60
C ALA A 138 -9.79 -7.71 8.07
N ILE A 139 -9.99 -6.75 8.99
CA ILE A 139 -10.13 -7.02 10.43
C ILE A 139 -11.37 -7.89 10.67
N ILE A 140 -12.54 -7.52 10.12
CA ILE A 140 -13.78 -8.28 10.24
C ILE A 140 -13.58 -9.70 9.73
N SER A 141 -13.06 -9.86 8.51
CA SER A 141 -12.79 -11.17 7.89
C SER A 141 -11.85 -12.04 8.75
N THR A 142 -10.81 -11.42 9.32
CA THR A 142 -9.85 -12.12 10.18
C THR A 142 -10.51 -12.59 11.48
N VAL A 143 -11.29 -11.74 12.14
CA VAL A 143 -12.02 -12.10 13.37
C VAL A 143 -13.06 -13.19 13.09
N PHE A 144 -13.86 -13.04 12.03
CA PHE A 144 -14.86 -14.05 11.67
C PHE A 144 -14.24 -15.39 11.30
N SER A 145 -13.15 -15.41 10.52
CA SER A 145 -12.49 -16.67 10.14
C SER A 145 -11.81 -17.38 11.32
N SER A 146 -11.25 -16.61 12.26
CA SER A 146 -10.54 -17.16 13.42
C SER A 146 -11.47 -17.64 14.53
N VAL A 147 -12.59 -16.94 14.77
CA VAL A 147 -13.54 -17.26 15.84
C VAL A 147 -14.60 -18.27 15.38
N VAL A 148 -15.25 -18.05 14.24
CA VAL A 148 -16.41 -18.85 13.82
C VAL A 148 -15.98 -20.21 13.26
N PHE A 149 -14.91 -20.27 12.45
CA PHE A 149 -14.51 -21.52 11.80
C PHE A 149 -13.79 -22.50 12.74
N ARG A 150 -13.22 -22.03 13.86
CA ARG A 150 -12.57 -22.87 14.88
C ARG A 150 -13.50 -23.30 16.02
N LEU A 151 -14.52 -22.50 16.36
CA LEU A 151 -15.48 -22.85 17.43
C LEU A 151 -16.63 -23.73 16.95
N PHE A 152 -16.96 -23.72 15.66
CA PHE A 152 -18.06 -24.50 15.08
C PHE A 152 -17.60 -25.69 14.24
N LYS A 153 -16.35 -26.16 14.44
CA LYS A 153 -15.88 -27.44 13.90
C LYS A 153 -15.66 -28.46 15.03
#